data_AF-A0A9D4CID9-F1
#
_entry.id   AF-A0A9D4CID9-F1
#
_cell.length_a   1.000
_cell.length_b   1.000
_cell.length_c   1.000
_cell.angle_alpha   90.00
_cell.angle_beta   90.00
_cell.angle_gamma   90.00
#
_symmetry.space_group_name_H-M   'P 1'
#
loop_
_entity.id
_entity.type
_entity.pdbx_description
1 polymer ?
#
loop_
_entity_poly.entity_id
_entity_poly.type
_entity_poly.pdbx_seq_one_letter_code
_entity_poly.pdbx_strand_id
1 'polypeptide(L)'
;MGIHGLLPPVIIDQDTQLARVMSNFNKRNTDIDKYIYLMALYDRNERLFYRALCEYTELMMPIVYTPTVGKVCQEYGLLYRKPR
;
A
#
# COMPACT_ATOMS: atom_id res chain seq x y z
N MET A 1 12.38 -10.94 -20.00
CA MET A 1 11.04 -10.49 -19.55
C MET A 1 10.69 -9.21 -20.30
N GLY A 2 9.85 -9.27 -21.33
CA GLY A 2 9.62 -8.18 -22.31
C GLY A 2 8.86 -6.96 -21.77
N ILE A 3 9.42 -6.29 -20.76
CA ILE A 3 8.83 -5.13 -20.09
C ILE A 3 9.45 -3.80 -20.53
N HIS A 4 10.45 -3.83 -21.41
CA HIS A 4 11.04 -2.63 -21.99
C HIS A 4 9.99 -1.86 -22.79
N GLY A 5 9.84 -0.56 -22.49
CA GLY A 5 8.82 0.30 -23.10
C GLY A 5 7.49 0.37 -22.33
N LEU A 6 7.26 -0.52 -21.35
CA LEU A 6 6.06 -0.49 -20.49
C LEU A 6 6.27 0.27 -19.18
N LEU A 7 7.53 0.52 -18.82
CA LEU A 7 7.93 1.25 -17.62
C LEU A 7 8.58 2.58 -18.00
N PRO A 8 8.46 3.62 -17.16
CA PRO A 8 9.24 4.84 -17.31
C PRO A 8 10.75 4.50 -17.44
N PRO A 9 11.53 5.27 -18.23
CA PRO A 9 12.95 5.01 -18.47
C PRO A 9 13.82 5.43 -17.28
N VAL A 10 13.48 4.99 -16.08
CA VAL A 10 14.15 5.33 -14.82
C VAL A 10 14.32 4.07 -14.00
N ILE A 11 15.55 3.81 -13.57
CA ILE A 11 15.84 2.76 -12.59
C ILE A 11 15.78 3.41 -11.21
N ILE A 12 14.93 2.86 -10.34
CA ILE A 12 14.71 3.38 -8.99
C ILE A 12 15.06 2.27 -8.01
N ASP A 13 15.94 2.60 -7.06
CA ASP A 13 16.30 1.69 -5.98
C ASP A 13 15.14 1.53 -4.98
N GLN A 14 15.25 0.51 -4.14
CA GLN A 14 14.15 0.14 -3.26
C GLN A 14 13.96 1.11 -2.08
N ASP A 15 14.99 1.87 -1.68
CA ASP A 15 14.88 2.92 -0.65
C ASP A 15 14.14 4.14 -1.18
N THR A 16 14.44 4.56 -2.41
CA THR A 16 13.69 5.62 -3.08
C THR A 16 12.22 5.22 -3.29
N GLN A 17 11.95 3.96 -3.63
CA GLN A 17 10.57 3.45 -3.69
C GLN A 17 9.88 3.49 -2.33
N LEU A 18 10.58 3.12 -1.26
CA LEU A 18 10.05 3.15 0.11
C LEU A 18 9.73 4.58 0.58
N ALA A 19 10.62 5.54 0.30
CA ALA A 19 10.38 6.95 0.60
C ALA A 19 9.12 7.49 -0.12
N ARG A 20 8.90 7.08 -1.38
CA ARG A 20 7.67 7.42 -2.12
C ARG A 20 6.45 6.77 -1.50
N VAL A 21 6.56 5.53 -1.01
CA VAL A 21 5.45 4.87 -0.30
C VAL A 21 5.07 5.66 0.94
N MET A 22 6.04 6.03 1.76
CA MET A 22 5.79 6.83 2.97
C MET A 22 5.22 8.22 2.67
N SER A 23 5.73 8.91 1.65
CA SER A 23 5.17 10.21 1.24
C SER A 23 3.70 10.09 0.83
N ASN A 24 3.34 9.06 0.07
CA ASN A 24 1.96 8.85 -0.36
C ASN A 24 1.05 8.36 0.77
N PHE A 25 1.58 7.57 1.69
CA PHE A 25 0.86 7.13 2.89
C PHE A 25 0.51 8.32 3.79
N ASN A 26 1.48 9.21 4.05
CA ASN A 26 1.28 10.39 4.91
C ASN A 26 0.32 11.44 4.31
N LYS A 27 0.14 11.44 2.99
CA LYS A 27 -0.84 12.32 2.30
C LYS A 27 -2.29 11.85 2.46
N ARG A 28 -2.54 10.67 3.05
CA ARG A 28 -3.89 10.15 3.25
C ARG A 28 -4.47 10.68 4.57
N ASN A 29 -5.69 11.18 4.48
CA ASN A 29 -6.35 11.88 5.59
C ASN A 29 -7.00 10.92 6.59
N THR A 30 -7.46 9.75 6.13
CA THR A 30 -8.14 8.77 6.98
C THR A 30 -7.41 7.43 7.02
N ASP A 31 -7.64 6.65 8.07
CA ASP A 31 -7.09 5.29 8.18
C ASP A 31 -7.64 4.35 7.11
N ILE A 32 -8.88 4.58 6.67
CA ILE A 32 -9.50 3.86 5.55
C ILE A 32 -8.75 4.18 4.24
N ASP A 33 -8.45 5.45 3.97
CA ASP A 33 -7.66 5.83 2.79
C ASP A 33 -6.26 5.21 2.81
N LYS A 34 -5.63 5.16 3.99
CA LYS A 34 -4.33 4.50 4.19
C LYS A 34 -4.43 3.00 3.95
N TYR A 35 -5.48 2.34 4.44
CA TYR A 35 -5.75 0.93 4.19
C TYR A 35 -5.91 0.66 2.69
N ILE A 36 -6.77 1.42 2.00
CA ILE A 36 -7.00 1.31 0.56
C ILE A 36 -5.69 1.50 -0.22
N TYR A 37 -4.85 2.44 0.20
CA TYR A 37 -3.54 2.67 -0.40
C TYR A 37 -2.60 1.48 -0.22
N LEU A 38 -2.51 0.93 1.00
CA LEU A 38 -1.66 -0.22 1.32
C LEU A 38 -2.12 -1.49 0.61
N MET A 39 -3.43 -1.76 0.53
CA MET A 39 -3.97 -2.89 -0.24
C MET A 39 -3.66 -2.74 -1.74
N ALA A 40 -3.79 -1.53 -2.28
CA ALA A 40 -3.41 -1.29 -3.67
C ALA A 40 -1.90 -1.41 -3.92
N LEU A 41 -1.05 -1.16 -2.91
CA LEU A 41 0.38 -1.41 -2.98
C LEU A 41 0.67 -2.91 -2.96
N TYR A 42 0.01 -3.66 -2.08
CA TYR A 42 0.09 -5.13 -2.01
C TYR A 42 -0.22 -5.76 -3.38
N ASP A 43 -1.31 -5.33 -4.03
CA ASP A 43 -1.70 -5.84 -5.35
C ASP A 43 -0.69 -5.52 -6.48
N ARG A 44 0.02 -4.39 -6.40
CA ARG A 44 0.95 -3.93 -7.45
C ARG A 44 2.38 -4.44 -7.25
N ASN A 45 2.83 -4.51 -6.00
CA ASN A 45 4.20 -4.88 -5.66
C ASN A 45 4.26 -5.40 -4.22
N GLU A 46 3.99 -6.69 -4.07
CA GLU A 46 3.98 -7.41 -2.79
C GLU A 46 5.32 -7.30 -2.04
N ARG A 47 6.45 -7.34 -2.76
CA ARG A 47 7.78 -7.19 -2.14
C ARG A 47 7.97 -5.81 -1.51
N LEU A 48 7.51 -4.75 -2.17
CA LEU A 48 7.60 -3.39 -1.64
C LEU A 48 6.60 -3.18 -0.49
N PHE A 49 5.42 -3.80 -0.56
CA PHE A 49 4.46 -3.81 0.54
C PHE A 49 5.08 -4.40 1.81
N TYR A 50 5.62 -5.63 1.74
CA TYR A 50 6.22 -6.26 2.92
C TYR A 50 7.46 -5.54 3.42
N ARG A 51 8.29 -4.96 2.52
CA ARG A 51 9.41 -4.12 2.96
C ARG A 51 8.92 -2.91 3.78
N ALA A 52 7.90 -2.20 3.30
CA ALA A 52 7.35 -1.05 4.00
C ALA A 52 6.71 -1.43 5.34
N LEU A 53 6.00 -2.56 5.36
CA LEU A 53 5.35 -3.07 6.56
C LEU A 53 6.38 -3.48 7.62
N CYS A 54 7.48 -4.14 7.24
CA CYS A 54 8.56 -4.45 8.18
C CYS A 54 9.23 -3.19 8.74
N GLU A 55 9.59 -2.23 7.87
CA GLU A 55 10.27 -0.99 8.28
C GLU A 55 9.40 -0.14 9.22
N TYR A 56 8.11 -0.01 8.92
CA TYR A 56 7.17 0.86 9.64
C TYR A 56 6.08 0.07 10.34
N THR A 57 6.45 -1.04 10.98
CA THR A 57 5.51 -2.01 11.57
C THR A 57 4.53 -1.34 12.53
N GLU A 58 5.02 -0.55 13.50
CA GLU A 58 4.17 0.10 14.51
C GLU A 58 3.14 1.06 13.91
N LEU A 59 3.48 1.69 12.78
CA LEU A 59 2.64 2.67 12.10
C LEU A 59 1.67 2.02 11.11
N MET A 60 2.06 0.93 10.44
CA MET A 60 1.27 0.29 9.39
C MET A 60 0.40 -0.87 9.89
N MET A 61 0.84 -1.61 10.93
CA MET A 61 0.06 -2.71 11.51
C MET A 61 -1.36 -2.33 11.94
N PRO A 62 -1.59 -1.22 12.67
CA PRO A 62 -2.95 -0.86 13.06
C PRO A 62 -3.84 -0.44 11.87
N ILE A 63 -3.24 -0.11 10.73
CA ILE A 63 -3.95 0.20 9.49
C ILE A 63 -4.35 -1.09 8.76
N VAL A 64 -3.47 -2.08 8.62
CA VAL A 64 -3.78 -3.29 7.84
C VAL A 64 -4.58 -4.34 8.61
N TYR A 65 -4.54 -4.31 9.94
CA TYR A 65 -5.23 -5.25 10.80
C TYR A 65 -6.19 -4.50 11.73
N THR A 66 -6.07 -4.63 13.04
CA THR A 66 -6.98 -3.98 14.00
C THR A 66 -6.47 -2.61 14.43
N PRO A 67 -7.35 -1.59 14.58
CA PRO A 67 -8.82 -1.61 14.47
C PRO A 67 -9.35 -1.31 13.05
N THR A 68 -8.50 -0.90 12.12
CA THR A 68 -8.92 -0.29 10.85
C THR A 68 -9.63 -1.29 9.93
N VAL A 69 -9.14 -2.53 9.81
CA VAL A 69 -9.79 -3.57 9.00
C VAL A 69 -11.22 -3.84 9.45
N GLY A 70 -11.51 -3.75 10.75
CA GLY A 70 -12.85 -3.93 11.29
C GLY A 70 -13.82 -2.84 10.82
N LYS A 71 -13.40 -1.57 10.90
CA LYS A 71 -14.19 -0.43 10.37
C LYS A 71 -14.39 -0.56 8.87
N VAL A 72 -13.31 -0.86 8.17
CA VAL A 72 -13.33 -1.08 6.73
C VAL A 72 -14.29 -2.22 6.40
N CYS A 73 -14.30 -3.35 7.11
CA CYS A 73 -15.25 -4.46 6.93
C CYS A 73 -16.71 -4.06 7.15
N GLN A 74 -16.99 -3.15 8.09
CA GLN A 74 -18.33 -2.60 8.32
C GLN A 74 -18.79 -1.69 7.18
N GLU A 75 -17.86 -0.93 6.59
CA GLU A 75 -18.10 -0.04 5.45
C GLU A 75 -17.92 -0.73 4.08
N TYR A 76 -17.44 -1.99 4.06
CA TYR A 76 -16.86 -2.69 2.90
C TYR A 76 -17.84 -3.03 1.78
N GLY A 77 -19.14 -2.83 1.99
CA GLY A 77 -20.12 -2.90 0.89
C GLY A 77 -19.76 -1.99 -0.30
N LEU A 78 -18.93 -0.96 -0.08
CA LEU A 78 -18.57 0.06 -1.08
C LEU A 78 -17.12 -0.01 -1.59
N LEU A 79 -16.24 -0.84 -1.01
CA LEU A 79 -14.77 -0.78 -1.23
C LEU A 79 -14.20 -1.88 -2.15
N TYR A 80 -15.08 -2.63 -2.82
CA TYR A 80 -14.70 -3.73 -3.70
C TYR A 80 -13.81 -3.26 -4.87
N ARG A 81 -12.56 -3.75 -4.94
CA ARG A 81 -11.61 -3.39 -6.01
C ARG A 81 -11.27 -4.53 -6.97
N LYS A 82 -11.05 -5.76 -6.47
CA LYS A 82 -10.87 -6.97 -7.29
C LYS A 82 -11.28 -8.23 -6.50
N PRO A 83 -11.89 -9.24 -7.13
CA PRO A 83 -11.96 -10.58 -6.56
C PRO A 83 -10.55 -11.17 -6.44
N ARG A 84 -10.28 -11.85 -5.33
CA ARG A 84 -9.12 -12.75 -5.18
C ARG A 84 -9.57 -14.18 -5.42
#